data_AF-A0AA39IBK5-F1
#
_entry.id   AF-A0AA39IBK5-F1
#
_cell.length_a   1.000
_cell.length_b   1.000
_cell.length_c   1.000
_cell.angle_alpha   90.00
_cell.angle_beta   90.00
_cell.angle_gamma   90.00
#
_symmetry.space_group_name_H-M   'P 1'
#
loop_
_entity.id
_entity.type
_entity.pdbx_description
1 polymer ?
#
loop_
_entity_poly.entity_id
_entity_poly.type
_entity_poly.pdbx_seq_one_letter_code
_entity_poly.pdbx_strand_id
1 'polypeptide(L)'
;MAPLFTEKLAFISWLLRLLFIRRQGVLKYSYAFNVLRNQSAHIRNCQSAMIERYVFLSLLTLSALLPALPMAENASARIAQNSDFWYVINPINMDFNAAEEHCISLKGHLASIHSTAEHDVVKELIRLHGFEDYHVVRLGGYRLPNTTTFIWNDQSAWDFNNWYPTQSKTADTVTMSSGGWVALHRVDDLASLCKVPAILVGFLESRLGAVRLPNTTTFAWTDQSAWDFDDWHRTEPSVTEGEETVIMIFGGWVAIDRVDGLFSVCKGQRVPCTSP
;
A
#
# COMPACT_ATOMS: atom_id res chain seq x y z
N MET A 1 5.92 46.97 16.72
CA MET A 1 6.11 45.67 17.41
C MET A 1 5.21 44.62 16.77
N ALA A 2 5.51 44.21 15.53
CA ALA A 2 4.68 43.25 14.78
C ALA A 2 5.42 42.29 13.80
N PRO A 3 6.76 42.31 13.58
CA PRO A 3 7.36 41.37 12.63
C PRO A 3 7.93 40.08 13.27
N LEU A 4 8.00 39.98 14.60
CA LEU A 4 8.63 38.83 15.30
C LEU A 4 7.69 37.64 15.55
N PHE A 5 6.39 37.76 15.24
CA PHE A 5 5.40 36.72 15.52
C PHE A 5 5.16 35.81 14.30
N THR A 6 5.32 36.33 13.09
CA THR A 6 5.13 35.59 11.83
C THR A 6 6.28 34.63 11.52
N GLU A 7 7.53 34.99 11.83
CA GLU A 7 8.69 34.09 11.61
C GLU A 7 8.68 32.88 12.56
N LYS A 8 8.19 33.05 13.80
CA LYS A 8 8.09 31.94 14.77
C LYS A 8 7.03 30.90 14.38
N LEU A 9 5.92 31.33 13.77
CA LEU A 9 4.87 30.44 13.26
C LEU A 9 5.34 29.66 12.02
N ALA A 10 6.14 30.28 11.15
CA ALA A 10 6.74 29.60 10.01
C ALA A 10 7.74 28.51 10.43
N PHE A 11 8.54 28.77 11.48
CA PHE A 11 9.49 27.78 12.01
C PHE A 11 8.78 26.60 12.70
N ILE A 12 7.71 26.85 13.46
CA ILE A 12 6.89 25.80 14.08
C ILE A 12 6.18 24.96 13.01
N SER A 13 5.64 25.59 11.95
CA SER A 13 5.05 24.90 10.80
C SER A 13 6.08 24.00 10.08
N TRP A 14 7.31 24.48 9.92
CA TRP A 14 8.41 23.72 9.33
C TRP A 14 8.86 22.54 10.23
N LEU A 15 8.96 22.75 11.55
CA LEU A 15 9.31 21.70 12.51
C LEU A 15 8.23 20.61 12.60
N LEU A 16 6.95 21.00 12.55
CA LEU A 16 5.82 20.08 12.52
C LEU A 16 5.82 19.26 11.22
N ARG A 17 6.18 19.86 10.07
CA ARG A 17 6.36 19.12 8.80
C ARG A 17 7.50 18.11 8.87
N LEU A 18 8.64 18.45 9.50
CA LEU A 18 9.75 17.52 9.70
C LEU A 18 9.43 16.38 10.67
N LEU A 19 8.67 16.65 11.74
CA LEU A 19 8.20 15.64 12.68
C LEU A 19 7.14 14.73 12.04
N PHE A 20 6.32 15.26 11.13
CA PHE A 20 5.37 14.48 10.32
C PHE A 20 6.08 13.55 9.33
N ILE A 21 7.17 14.03 8.70
CA ILE A 21 8.05 13.20 7.85
C ILE A 21 8.74 12.10 8.66
N ARG A 22 9.14 12.37 9.92
CA ARG A 22 9.74 11.36 10.81
C ARG A 22 8.79 10.25 11.28
N ARG A 23 7.47 10.45 11.18
CA ARG A 23 6.46 9.45 11.62
C ARG A 23 6.01 8.50 10.51
N GLN A 24 6.48 8.68 9.28
CA GLN A 24 6.09 7.93 8.07
C GLN A 24 7.18 6.96 7.54
N GLY A 25 8.18 6.56 8.34
CA GLY A 25 9.25 5.75 7.76
C GLY A 25 10.19 5.08 8.73
N VAL A 26 9.78 3.91 9.23
CA VAL A 26 10.72 2.80 9.44
C VAL A 26 10.54 1.90 8.21
N LEU A 27 11.62 1.72 7.43
CA LEU A 27 11.74 0.98 6.15
C LEU A 27 11.88 1.80 4.84
N LYS A 28 12.52 2.98 4.85
CA LYS A 28 13.21 3.52 3.65
C LYS A 28 14.61 4.06 3.98
N TYR A 29 15.44 3.26 4.65
CA TYR A 29 16.88 3.55 4.78
C TYR A 29 17.67 2.70 3.78
N SER A 30 17.87 3.24 2.57
CA SER A 30 19.03 2.87 1.74
C SER A 30 19.39 3.93 0.69
N TYR A 31 18.45 4.78 0.25
CA TYR A 31 18.73 5.76 -0.82
C TYR A 31 19.03 7.21 -0.37
N ALA A 32 18.75 7.59 0.89
CA ALA A 32 18.91 8.98 1.34
C ALA A 32 20.32 9.38 1.81
N PHE A 33 21.28 8.44 1.87
CA PHE A 33 22.64 8.73 2.36
C PHE A 33 23.57 9.40 1.34
N ASN A 34 23.21 9.41 0.04
CA ASN A 34 24.07 9.96 -1.01
C ASN A 34 23.76 11.41 -1.39
N VAL A 35 22.67 12.00 -0.91
CA VAL A 35 22.30 13.40 -1.22
C VAL A 35 22.83 14.39 -0.16
N LEU A 36 23.13 13.93 1.06
CA LEU A 36 23.65 14.78 2.13
C LEU A 36 25.18 14.93 2.14
N ARG A 37 25.90 14.36 1.17
CA ARG A 37 27.37 14.48 1.08
C ARG A 37 27.83 15.73 0.30
N ASN A 38 26.91 16.52 -0.27
CA ASN A 38 27.30 17.60 -1.18
C ASN A 38 26.64 18.96 -0.91
N GLN A 39 26.61 19.38 0.36
CA GLN A 39 26.46 20.80 0.68
C GLN A 39 27.59 21.29 1.60
N SER A 40 28.05 22.49 1.28
CA SER A 40 29.31 23.11 1.68
C SER A 40 29.34 23.50 3.16
N ALA A 41 30.57 23.65 3.66
CA ALA A 41 30.96 23.88 5.06
C ALA A 41 30.41 25.16 5.74
N HIS A 42 29.42 25.84 5.15
CA HIS A 42 28.99 27.17 5.55
C HIS A 42 27.85 27.19 6.60
N ILE A 43 27.17 26.06 6.84
CA ILE A 43 26.06 25.94 7.81
C ILE A 43 26.52 25.21 9.09
N ARG A 44 27.78 25.39 9.51
CA ARG A 44 28.30 24.81 10.76
C ARG A 44 28.48 25.80 11.90
N ASN A 45 28.37 27.10 11.68
CA ASN A 45 28.61 28.09 12.72
C ASN A 45 27.50 29.15 12.76
N CYS A 46 26.41 28.85 13.49
CA CYS A 46 25.67 29.89 14.21
C CYS A 46 24.83 29.28 15.36
N GLN A 47 25.39 29.47 16.56
CA GLN A 47 24.72 29.66 17.85
C GLN A 47 24.14 28.45 18.60
N SER A 48 24.94 28.05 19.59
CA SER A 48 24.70 27.11 20.68
C SER A 48 23.92 27.72 21.85
N ALA A 49 23.29 26.83 22.63
CA ALA A 49 23.09 26.93 24.07
C ALA A 49 22.12 27.99 24.60
N MET A 50 20.83 27.87 24.24
CA MET A 50 19.74 28.30 25.12
C MET A 50 18.40 27.57 24.86
N ILE A 51 18.33 26.72 23.83
CA ILE A 51 17.09 26.09 23.34
C ILE A 51 16.84 24.69 23.94
N GLU A 52 17.83 24.04 24.53
CA GLU A 52 17.66 22.64 25.00
C GLU A 52 16.83 22.48 26.28
N ARG A 53 16.79 23.46 27.20
CA ARG A 53 16.07 23.31 28.48
C ARG A 53 14.58 23.59 28.42
N TYR A 54 14.12 24.48 27.54
CA TYR A 54 12.69 24.86 27.44
C TYR A 54 11.88 23.92 26.54
N VAL A 55 12.52 23.24 25.58
CA VAL A 55 11.86 22.29 24.68
C VAL A 55 11.58 20.95 25.38
N PHE A 56 12.44 20.52 26.32
CA PHE A 56 12.24 19.26 27.06
C PHE A 56 11.13 19.32 28.11
N LEU A 57 10.96 20.46 28.79
CA LEU A 57 9.92 20.64 29.82
C LEU A 57 8.52 20.89 29.24
N SER A 58 8.42 21.36 28.00
CA SER A 58 7.14 21.54 27.29
C SER A 58 6.70 20.27 26.54
N LEU A 59 7.62 19.37 26.19
CA LEU A 59 7.30 18.08 25.54
C LEU A 59 6.87 16.97 26.52
N LEU A 60 7.29 17.03 27.79
CA LEU A 60 6.90 16.02 28.80
C LEU A 60 5.50 16.23 29.40
N THR A 61 4.93 17.42 29.29
CA THR A 61 3.57 17.72 29.80
C THR A 61 2.49 17.63 28.71
N LEU A 62 2.86 17.71 27.43
CA LEU A 62 1.91 17.60 26.31
C LEU A 62 1.64 16.14 25.88
N SER A 63 2.42 15.17 26.34
CA SER A 63 2.17 13.74 26.07
C SER A 63 1.09 13.11 26.98
N ALA A 64 0.65 13.81 28.03
CA ALA A 64 -0.25 13.25 29.04
C ALA A 64 -1.73 13.69 28.90
N LEU A 65 -2.08 14.50 27.90
CA LEU A 65 -3.42 15.12 27.77
C LEU A 65 -4.10 14.90 26.42
N LEU A 66 -3.52 14.11 25.52
CA LEU A 66 -4.27 13.60 24.37
C LEU A 66 -4.93 12.27 24.81
N PRO A 67 -6.26 12.18 24.94
CA PRO A 67 -6.91 10.88 24.87
C PRO A 67 -6.42 10.22 23.59
N ALA A 68 -6.08 8.93 23.65
CA ALA A 68 -5.75 8.13 22.49
C ALA A 68 -6.95 8.17 21.53
N LEU A 69 -6.96 9.14 20.63
CA LEU A 69 -7.89 9.17 19.52
C LEU A 69 -7.55 7.92 18.70
N PRO A 70 -8.54 7.08 18.35
CA PRO A 70 -8.31 5.95 17.49
C PRO A 70 -7.65 6.49 16.23
N MET A 71 -6.48 5.91 15.92
CA MET A 71 -5.76 6.22 14.69
C MET A 71 -6.76 6.11 13.55
N ALA A 72 -6.89 7.18 12.76
CA ALA A 72 -7.62 7.12 11.51
C ALA A 72 -7.08 5.91 10.73
N GLU A 73 -7.94 4.93 10.54
CA GLU A 73 -7.64 3.66 9.90
C GLU A 73 -7.40 3.98 8.42
N ASN A 74 -6.12 4.15 8.07
CA ASN A 74 -5.72 4.52 6.71
C ASN A 74 -6.21 3.43 5.75
N ALA A 75 -6.81 3.83 4.63
CA ALA A 75 -7.14 2.97 3.50
C ALA A 75 -5.93 2.17 2.93
N SER A 76 -4.72 2.46 3.40
CA SER A 76 -3.46 1.76 3.16
C SER A 76 -3.33 0.41 3.88
N ALA A 77 -4.26 0.03 4.77
CA ALA A 77 -4.14 -1.20 5.55
C ALA A 77 -4.23 -2.48 4.71
N ARG A 78 -4.73 -2.42 3.47
CA ARG A 78 -5.09 -3.58 2.63
C ARG A 78 -3.98 -4.34 1.93
N ILE A 79 -2.77 -3.80 1.98
CA ILE A 79 -1.71 -4.20 1.07
C ILE A 79 -0.37 -4.30 1.80
N ALA A 80 0.37 -5.39 1.57
CA ALA A 80 1.79 -5.51 1.95
C ALA A 80 2.66 -5.79 0.72
N GLN A 81 3.96 -5.54 0.82
CA GLN A 81 4.88 -5.62 -0.33
C GLN A 81 6.22 -6.29 0.04
N ASN A 82 6.78 -7.04 -0.90
CA ASN A 82 8.23 -7.29 -0.99
C ASN A 82 8.79 -6.79 -2.34
N SER A 83 10.06 -7.06 -2.65
CA SER A 83 10.69 -6.58 -3.89
C SER A 83 9.94 -6.99 -5.17
N ASP A 84 9.26 -8.12 -5.14
CA ASP A 84 8.78 -8.82 -6.34
C ASP A 84 7.25 -8.96 -6.40
N PHE A 85 6.56 -8.83 -5.26
CA PHE A 85 5.13 -9.08 -5.13
C PHE A 85 4.42 -8.13 -4.17
N TRP A 86 3.13 -7.98 -4.42
CA TRP A 86 2.14 -7.37 -3.53
C TRP A 86 1.19 -8.41 -2.99
N TYR A 87 0.81 -8.25 -1.74
CA TYR A 87 -0.14 -9.09 -1.04
C TYR A 87 -1.38 -8.25 -0.78
N VAL A 88 -2.54 -8.70 -1.29
CA VAL A 88 -3.81 -7.97 -1.20
C VAL A 88 -4.81 -8.83 -0.46
N ILE A 89 -5.36 -8.32 0.64
CA ILE A 89 -6.43 -8.99 1.36
C ILE A 89 -7.79 -8.63 0.75
N ASN A 90 -8.55 -9.65 0.39
CA ASN A 90 -9.97 -9.54 0.10
C ASN A 90 -10.76 -9.98 1.35
N PRO A 91 -11.41 -9.04 2.06
CA PRO A 91 -12.16 -9.36 3.29
C PRO A 91 -13.53 -10.01 3.01
N ILE A 92 -13.94 -10.13 1.74
CA ILE A 92 -15.21 -10.78 1.39
C ILE A 92 -15.05 -12.29 1.50
N ASN A 93 -15.91 -12.91 2.30
CA ASN A 93 -15.94 -14.36 2.44
C ASN A 93 -16.42 -15.03 1.15
N MET A 94 -15.59 -15.91 0.60
CA MET A 94 -15.82 -16.61 -0.66
C MET A 94 -15.29 -18.04 -0.57
N ASP A 95 -15.84 -18.96 -1.38
CA ASP A 95 -15.25 -20.29 -1.60
C ASP A 95 -13.89 -20.20 -2.31
N PHE A 96 -13.16 -21.32 -2.37
CA PHE A 96 -11.80 -21.32 -2.92
C PHE A 96 -11.73 -20.90 -4.39
N ASN A 97 -12.70 -21.33 -5.19
CA ASN A 97 -12.67 -21.09 -6.63
C ASN A 97 -13.02 -19.62 -6.92
N ALA A 98 -14.05 -19.09 -6.26
CA ALA A 98 -14.42 -17.68 -6.38
C ALA A 98 -13.29 -16.74 -5.88
N ALA A 99 -12.61 -17.11 -4.79
CA ALA A 99 -11.46 -16.37 -4.30
C ALA A 99 -10.28 -16.38 -5.31
N GLU A 100 -10.04 -17.51 -5.98
CA GLU A 100 -9.02 -17.60 -7.02
C GLU A 100 -9.38 -16.77 -8.26
N GLU A 101 -10.62 -16.85 -8.75
CA GLU A 101 -11.11 -16.03 -9.86
C GLU A 101 -10.97 -14.54 -9.54
N HIS A 102 -11.24 -14.14 -8.30
CA HIS A 102 -10.97 -12.78 -7.85
C HIS A 102 -9.49 -12.43 -7.98
N CYS A 103 -8.56 -13.22 -7.43
CA CYS A 103 -7.13 -12.92 -7.55
C CYS A 103 -6.61 -12.93 -8.99
N ILE A 104 -7.16 -13.78 -9.86
CA ILE A 104 -6.86 -13.79 -11.31
C ILE A 104 -7.31 -12.49 -11.98
N SER A 105 -8.47 -11.95 -11.59
CA SER A 105 -8.94 -10.64 -12.08
C SER A 105 -7.94 -9.51 -11.76
N LEU A 106 -7.19 -9.68 -10.67
CA LEU A 106 -6.14 -8.78 -10.20
C LEU A 106 -4.77 -9.04 -10.84
N LYS A 107 -4.70 -9.91 -11.85
CA LYS A 107 -3.47 -10.37 -12.51
C LYS A 107 -2.49 -11.06 -11.55
N GLY A 108 -3.02 -11.69 -10.49
CA GLY A 108 -2.28 -12.52 -9.56
C GLY A 108 -2.97 -13.86 -9.35
N HIS A 109 -2.64 -14.50 -8.25
CA HIS A 109 -3.22 -15.76 -7.80
C HIS A 109 -3.46 -15.69 -6.29
N LEU A 110 -4.29 -16.58 -5.72
CA LEU A 110 -4.24 -16.80 -4.28
C LEU A 110 -2.81 -17.07 -3.84
N ALA A 111 -2.41 -16.50 -2.71
CA ALA A 111 -1.01 -16.38 -2.36
C ALA A 111 -0.34 -17.73 -2.09
N SER A 112 0.77 -17.97 -2.77
CA SER A 112 1.83 -18.91 -2.42
C SER A 112 2.80 -18.28 -1.41
N ILE A 113 3.44 -19.10 -0.57
CA ILE A 113 4.45 -18.65 0.41
C ILE A 113 5.67 -19.57 0.31
N HIS A 114 6.85 -18.98 0.08
CA HIS A 114 8.11 -19.69 -0.19
C HIS A 114 9.23 -19.40 0.80
N SER A 115 9.00 -18.54 1.79
CA SER A 115 10.02 -18.21 2.79
C SER A 115 9.41 -17.72 4.09
N THR A 116 10.20 -17.76 5.16
CA THR A 116 9.84 -17.15 6.45
C THR A 116 9.61 -15.65 6.30
N ALA A 117 10.42 -14.95 5.50
CA ALA A 117 10.24 -13.51 5.28
C ALA A 117 8.91 -13.19 4.61
N GLU A 118 8.49 -13.98 3.61
CA GLU A 118 7.19 -13.85 2.98
C GLU A 118 6.05 -14.17 3.96
N HIS A 119 6.20 -15.23 4.75
CA HIS A 119 5.24 -15.58 5.80
C HIS A 119 5.04 -14.43 6.79
N ASP A 120 6.12 -13.80 7.26
CA ASP A 120 6.06 -12.72 8.25
C ASP A 120 5.37 -11.47 7.68
N VAL A 121 5.61 -11.14 6.41
CA VAL A 121 4.91 -10.05 5.70
C VAL A 121 3.41 -10.31 5.65
N VAL A 122 3.01 -11.50 5.25
CA VAL A 122 1.60 -11.90 5.18
C VAL A 122 0.96 -11.93 6.56
N LYS A 123 1.67 -12.44 7.57
CA LYS A 123 1.21 -12.49 8.96
C LYS A 123 0.90 -11.10 9.48
N GLU A 124 1.80 -10.16 9.29
CA GLU A 124 1.59 -8.77 9.72
C GLU A 124 0.42 -8.12 8.97
N LEU A 125 0.26 -8.40 7.68
CA LEU A 125 -0.87 -7.90 6.90
C LEU A 125 -2.22 -8.40 7.44
N ILE A 126 -2.32 -9.71 7.71
CA ILE A 126 -3.52 -10.33 8.29
C ILE A 126 -3.81 -9.73 9.68
N ARG A 127 -2.76 -9.57 10.47
CA ARG A 127 -2.82 -8.98 11.81
C ARG A 127 -3.41 -7.56 11.78
N LEU A 128 -2.91 -6.70 10.89
CA LEU A 128 -3.37 -5.32 10.71
C LEU A 128 -4.84 -5.21 10.30
N HIS A 129 -5.44 -6.27 9.75
CA HIS A 129 -6.85 -6.31 9.38
C HIS A 129 -7.78 -6.85 10.47
N GLY A 130 -7.27 -7.03 11.69
CA GLY A 130 -8.09 -7.49 12.81
C GLY A 130 -8.46 -8.97 12.75
N PHE A 131 -7.73 -9.77 11.96
CA PHE A 131 -7.91 -11.23 11.90
C PHE A 131 -7.12 -11.98 13.00
N GLU A 132 -6.81 -11.32 14.12
CA GLU A 132 -5.85 -11.83 15.14
C GLU A 132 -6.35 -13.07 15.91
N ASP A 133 -7.65 -13.15 16.27
CA ASP A 133 -8.07 -14.08 17.33
C ASP A 133 -8.85 -15.31 16.87
N TYR A 134 -9.59 -15.27 15.76
CA TYR A 134 -10.42 -16.42 15.30
C TYR A 134 -10.60 -16.51 13.79
N HIS A 135 -9.97 -15.63 13.02
CA HIS A 135 -10.16 -15.57 11.59
C HIS A 135 -8.98 -16.22 10.87
N VAL A 136 -9.33 -16.94 9.81
CA VAL A 136 -8.40 -17.64 8.93
C VAL A 136 -8.53 -17.01 7.55
N VAL A 137 -7.39 -16.80 6.90
CA VAL A 137 -7.34 -16.24 5.55
C VAL A 137 -6.93 -17.33 4.58
N ARG A 138 -7.66 -17.46 3.48
CA ARG A 138 -7.40 -18.46 2.46
C ARG A 138 -6.15 -18.11 1.65
N LEU A 139 -5.29 -19.11 1.48
CA LEU A 139 -4.10 -19.09 0.62
C LEU A 139 -4.35 -19.91 -0.65
N GLY A 140 -3.36 -19.94 -1.56
CA GLY A 140 -3.47 -20.63 -2.85
C GLY A 140 -3.21 -22.13 -2.81
N GLY A 141 -2.89 -22.68 -1.64
CA GLY A 141 -2.51 -24.07 -1.51
C GLY A 141 -3.73 -24.98 -1.48
N TYR A 142 -3.69 -26.08 -2.22
CA TYR A 142 -4.72 -27.09 -2.18
C TYR A 142 -4.15 -28.50 -2.32
N ARG A 143 -4.91 -29.47 -1.80
CA ARG A 143 -4.58 -30.89 -1.82
C ARG A 143 -5.01 -31.52 -3.13
N LEU A 144 -4.14 -32.34 -3.72
CA LEU A 144 -4.49 -33.13 -4.89
C LEU A 144 -5.47 -34.26 -4.52
N PRO A 145 -6.48 -34.56 -5.37
CA PRO A 145 -7.47 -35.61 -5.09
C PRO A 145 -6.82 -36.96 -4.79
N ASN A 146 -7.31 -37.67 -3.77
CA ASN A 146 -6.81 -38.98 -3.35
C ASN A 146 -5.33 -39.01 -2.95
N THR A 147 -4.74 -37.88 -2.55
CA THR A 147 -3.37 -37.79 -2.06
C THR A 147 -3.29 -37.04 -0.73
N THR A 148 -2.13 -37.08 -0.09
CA THR A 148 -1.78 -36.21 1.04
C THR A 148 -0.94 -35.01 0.63
N THR A 149 -0.76 -34.80 -0.67
CA THR A 149 0.15 -33.82 -1.25
C THR A 149 -0.58 -32.51 -1.50
N PHE A 150 0.01 -31.41 -1.04
CA PHE A 150 -0.44 -30.06 -1.32
C PHE A 150 0.42 -29.43 -2.42
N ILE A 151 -0.21 -28.64 -3.27
CA ILE A 151 0.43 -27.84 -4.32
C ILE A 151 -0.16 -26.42 -4.30
N TRP A 152 0.60 -25.47 -4.86
CA TRP A 152 0.10 -24.12 -5.08
C TRP A 152 -0.64 -24.02 -6.42
N ASN A 153 -1.73 -23.25 -6.44
CA ASN A 153 -2.51 -22.88 -7.62
C ASN A 153 -1.73 -22.09 -8.68
N ASP A 154 -0.75 -21.29 -8.27
CA ASP A 154 0.12 -20.51 -9.14
C ASP A 154 1.24 -21.35 -9.79
N GLN A 155 1.22 -22.68 -9.59
CA GLN A 155 2.18 -23.65 -10.11
C GLN A 155 3.62 -23.48 -9.59
N SER A 156 3.80 -22.65 -8.56
CA SER A 156 5.08 -22.51 -7.88
C SER A 156 5.44 -23.78 -7.08
N ALA A 157 6.72 -23.91 -6.74
CA ALA A 157 7.22 -25.06 -5.99
C ALA A 157 6.65 -25.08 -4.56
N TRP A 158 6.31 -26.27 -4.06
CA TRP A 158 6.02 -26.47 -2.64
C TRP A 158 7.33 -26.66 -1.86
N ASP A 159 8.02 -25.56 -1.56
CA ASP A 159 9.37 -25.53 -0.97
C ASP A 159 9.42 -24.97 0.46
N PHE A 160 8.31 -24.39 0.94
CA PHE A 160 8.16 -23.87 2.28
C PHE A 160 6.91 -24.43 2.94
N ASN A 161 6.98 -24.61 4.26
CA ASN A 161 5.83 -25.05 5.04
C ASN A 161 5.84 -24.42 6.43
N ASN A 162 4.66 -23.96 6.86
CA ASN A 162 4.45 -23.48 8.22
C ASN A 162 3.17 -24.06 8.83
N TRP A 163 2.94 -25.36 8.62
CA TRP A 163 1.80 -26.07 9.22
C TRP A 163 1.88 -26.08 10.73
N TYR A 164 0.74 -25.92 11.41
CA TYR A 164 0.70 -26.20 12.85
C TYR A 164 1.02 -27.69 13.13
N PRO A 165 1.85 -28.00 14.15
CA PRO A 165 2.36 -29.35 14.39
C PRO A 165 1.27 -30.44 14.55
N THR A 166 0.09 -30.07 15.05
CA THR A 166 -1.00 -31.00 15.37
C THR A 166 -2.22 -30.85 14.46
N GLN A 167 -2.11 -30.08 13.37
CA GLN A 167 -3.25 -29.86 12.49
C GLN A 167 -3.60 -31.13 11.69
N SER A 168 -4.91 -31.44 11.63
CA SER A 168 -5.41 -32.43 10.69
C SER A 168 -5.33 -31.92 9.25
N LYS A 169 -4.64 -32.67 8.38
CA LYS A 169 -4.55 -32.41 6.93
C LYS A 169 -5.63 -33.16 6.13
N THR A 170 -6.76 -33.45 6.77
CA THR A 170 -7.90 -34.14 6.16
C THR A 170 -8.72 -33.26 5.22
N ALA A 171 -8.59 -31.94 5.33
CA ALA A 171 -9.23 -31.00 4.43
C ALA A 171 -8.37 -30.66 3.20
N ASP A 172 -8.93 -29.87 2.28
CA ASP A 172 -8.43 -29.73 0.91
C ASP A 172 -7.68 -28.44 0.62
N THR A 173 -7.75 -27.42 1.48
CA THR A 173 -7.19 -26.10 1.19
C THR A 173 -6.33 -25.59 2.35
N VAL A 174 -5.32 -24.79 2.01
CA VAL A 174 -4.39 -24.18 2.96
C VAL A 174 -4.95 -22.82 3.36
N THR A 175 -5.05 -22.59 4.67
CA THR A 175 -5.43 -21.30 5.22
C THR A 175 -4.42 -20.87 6.27
N MET A 176 -4.24 -19.56 6.40
CA MET A 176 -3.34 -18.95 7.35
C MET A 176 -4.12 -18.44 8.56
N SER A 177 -3.63 -18.76 9.75
CA SER A 177 -4.07 -18.22 11.03
C SER A 177 -2.91 -17.45 11.68
N SER A 178 -3.11 -16.91 12.88
CA SER A 178 -2.25 -15.95 13.61
C SER A 178 -0.75 -16.31 13.74
N GLY A 179 -0.33 -17.55 13.44
CA GLY A 179 1.07 -17.95 13.46
C GLY A 179 1.46 -19.12 12.57
N GLY A 180 0.53 -19.66 11.78
CA GLY A 180 0.76 -20.89 11.03
C GLY A 180 -0.40 -21.27 10.13
N TRP A 181 -0.24 -22.39 9.43
CA TRP A 181 -1.22 -22.89 8.47
C TRP A 181 -2.09 -23.97 9.07
N VAL A 182 -3.38 -23.89 8.74
CA VAL A 182 -4.36 -24.93 9.00
C VAL A 182 -5.00 -25.39 7.69
N ALA A 183 -5.56 -26.60 7.68
CA ALA A 183 -6.24 -27.14 6.51
C ALA A 183 -7.75 -27.02 6.73
N LEU A 184 -8.45 -26.38 5.79
CA LEU A 184 -9.91 -26.20 5.81
C LEU A 184 -10.58 -26.64 4.51
N HIS A 185 -11.90 -26.78 4.53
CA HIS A 185 -12.65 -27.30 3.40
C HIS A 185 -12.70 -26.27 2.28
N ARG A 186 -12.73 -26.77 1.05
CA ARG A 186 -12.77 -25.93 -0.17
C ARG A 186 -14.01 -25.03 -0.22
N VAL A 187 -15.12 -25.51 0.32
CA VAL A 187 -16.44 -24.87 0.30
C VAL A 187 -16.66 -23.87 1.44
N ASP A 188 -15.72 -23.75 2.38
CA ASP A 188 -15.85 -22.78 3.46
C ASP A 188 -15.69 -21.37 2.91
N ASP A 189 -16.62 -20.47 3.22
CA ASP A 189 -16.53 -19.07 2.77
C ASP A 189 -15.59 -18.28 3.69
N LEU A 190 -14.46 -17.83 3.14
CA LEU A 190 -13.39 -17.18 3.91
C LEU A 190 -12.83 -15.95 3.18
N ALA A 191 -12.35 -14.99 3.95
CA ALA A 191 -11.47 -13.94 3.43
C ALA A 191 -10.26 -14.59 2.75
N SER A 192 -9.70 -13.92 1.74
CA SER A 192 -8.66 -14.47 0.89
C SER A 192 -7.49 -13.50 0.71
N LEU A 193 -6.32 -14.06 0.43
CA LEU A 193 -5.11 -13.31 0.16
C LEU A 193 -4.63 -13.55 -1.26
N CYS A 194 -4.51 -12.48 -2.04
CA CYS A 194 -3.95 -12.52 -3.38
C CYS A 194 -2.46 -12.13 -3.34
N LYS A 195 -1.65 -12.79 -4.16
CA LYS A 195 -0.26 -12.43 -4.47
C LYS A 195 -0.18 -11.96 -5.92
N VAL A 196 0.23 -10.72 -6.13
CA VAL A 196 0.24 -10.05 -7.43
C VAL A 196 1.67 -9.60 -7.76
N PRO A 197 2.20 -9.84 -8.97
CA PRO A 197 3.53 -9.39 -9.36
C PRO A 197 3.72 -7.87 -9.26
N ALA A 198 4.79 -7.42 -8.59
CA ALA A 198 5.09 -6.00 -8.39
C ALA A 198 5.47 -5.25 -9.67
N ILE A 199 5.90 -5.95 -10.71
CA ILE A 199 6.13 -5.38 -12.04
C ILE A 199 4.83 -4.82 -12.64
N LEU A 200 3.69 -5.39 -12.30
CA LEU A 200 2.37 -4.86 -12.70
C LEU A 200 1.98 -3.63 -11.87
N VAL A 201 2.74 -3.30 -10.83
CA VAL A 201 2.40 -2.32 -9.80
C VAL A 201 3.31 -1.08 -9.76
N GLY A 202 4.39 -1.05 -10.52
CA GLY A 202 5.03 0.23 -10.88
C GLY A 202 4.06 1.23 -11.52
N PHE A 203 2.85 0.78 -11.87
CA PHE A 203 1.73 1.53 -12.41
C PHE A 203 0.60 1.88 -11.42
N LEU A 204 0.56 1.37 -10.17
CA LEU A 204 -0.62 1.50 -9.27
C LEU A 204 -0.84 2.87 -8.60
N GLU A 205 0.09 3.81 -8.72
CA GLU A 205 -0.18 5.22 -8.41
C GLU A 205 0.40 6.07 -9.54
N SER A 206 0.02 5.72 -10.76
CA SER A 206 0.46 6.48 -11.92
C SER A 206 -0.52 7.60 -12.23
N ARG A 207 0.00 8.82 -12.26
CA ARG A 207 -0.72 9.95 -12.82
C ARG A 207 -1.03 9.68 -14.29
N LEU A 208 -2.30 9.81 -14.62
CA LEU A 208 -2.79 9.84 -15.98
C LEU A 208 -2.80 11.28 -16.49
N GLY A 209 -2.86 11.44 -17.81
CA GLY A 209 -3.02 12.75 -18.44
C GLY A 209 -4.43 13.34 -18.29
N ALA A 210 -5.17 13.02 -17.23
CA ALA A 210 -6.53 13.49 -16.98
C ALA A 210 -6.56 14.51 -15.83
N VAL A 211 -7.27 15.61 -16.04
CA VAL A 211 -7.37 16.72 -15.10
C VAL A 211 -8.82 17.19 -14.97
N ARG A 212 -9.19 17.67 -13.78
CA ARG A 212 -10.48 18.34 -13.59
C ARG A 212 -10.45 19.72 -14.24
N LEU A 213 -11.53 20.09 -14.95
CA LEU A 213 -11.66 21.42 -15.52
C LEU A 213 -11.95 22.47 -14.43
N PRO A 214 -11.50 23.73 -14.61
CA PRO A 214 -11.67 24.76 -13.60
C PRO A 214 -13.15 25.05 -13.30
N ASN A 215 -13.52 25.09 -12.02
CA ASN A 215 -14.88 25.37 -11.53
C ASN A 215 -15.96 24.39 -12.04
N THR A 216 -15.58 23.16 -12.40
CA THR A 216 -16.53 22.12 -12.79
C THR A 216 -16.31 20.82 -12.01
N THR A 217 -17.24 19.89 -12.18
CA THR A 217 -17.10 18.48 -11.76
C THR A 217 -16.67 17.57 -12.93
N THR A 218 -16.26 18.17 -14.05
CA THR A 218 -15.96 17.46 -15.29
C THR A 218 -14.45 17.28 -15.45
N PHE A 219 -14.07 16.12 -15.98
CA PHE A 219 -12.68 15.77 -16.28
C PHE A 219 -12.43 15.81 -17.79
N ALA A 220 -11.19 16.12 -18.17
CA ALA A 220 -10.74 16.14 -19.55
C ALA A 220 -9.31 15.59 -19.68
N TRP A 221 -9.01 15.02 -20.84
CA TRP A 221 -7.65 14.64 -21.21
C TRP A 221 -6.82 15.88 -21.57
N THR A 222 -5.57 15.90 -21.11
CA THR A 222 -4.59 16.97 -21.37
C THR A 222 -4.17 17.07 -22.83
N ASP A 223 -4.35 16.00 -23.61
CA ASP A 223 -4.10 15.97 -25.06
C ASP A 223 -5.33 16.41 -25.88
N GLN A 224 -6.41 16.83 -25.21
CA GLN A 224 -7.67 17.29 -25.81
C GLN A 224 -8.43 16.21 -26.59
N SER A 225 -8.10 14.93 -26.41
CA SER A 225 -8.93 13.86 -26.94
C SER A 225 -10.30 13.83 -26.26
N ALA A 226 -11.29 13.23 -26.94
CA ALA A 226 -12.62 13.06 -26.35
C ALA A 226 -12.55 12.28 -25.03
N TRP A 227 -13.33 12.71 -24.03
CA TRP A 227 -13.56 11.93 -22.81
C TRP A 227 -14.74 10.98 -23.06
N ASP A 228 -14.43 9.79 -23.56
CA ASP A 228 -15.41 8.78 -23.99
C ASP A 228 -15.34 7.48 -23.18
N PHE A 229 -14.40 7.38 -22.25
CA PHE A 229 -14.21 6.25 -21.36
C PHE A 229 -13.75 6.72 -19.99
N ASP A 230 -14.34 6.16 -18.95
CA ASP A 230 -13.86 6.25 -17.59
C ASP A 230 -13.98 4.91 -16.87
N ASP A 231 -13.05 4.69 -15.95
CA ASP A 231 -12.97 3.50 -15.10
C ASP A 231 -12.89 3.95 -13.64
N TRP A 232 -13.82 4.81 -13.22
CA TRP A 232 -13.82 5.34 -11.85
C TRP A 232 -13.95 4.23 -10.81
N HIS A 233 -13.19 4.35 -9.73
CA HIS A 233 -13.38 3.50 -8.56
C HIS A 233 -14.78 3.74 -7.96
N ARG A 234 -15.35 2.75 -7.24
CA ARG A 234 -16.78 2.72 -6.83
C ARG A 234 -17.31 3.96 -6.07
N THR A 235 -16.44 4.82 -5.57
CA THR A 235 -16.77 6.02 -4.79
C THR A 235 -16.20 7.30 -5.40
N GLU A 236 -15.76 7.24 -6.66
CA GLU A 236 -15.14 8.32 -7.41
C GLU A 236 -15.97 8.68 -8.66
N PRO A 237 -15.80 9.89 -9.20
CA PRO A 237 -15.05 11.01 -8.63
C PRO A 237 -15.76 11.63 -7.43
N SER A 238 -15.04 11.91 -6.34
CA SER A 238 -15.61 12.63 -5.20
C SER A 238 -15.88 14.11 -5.52
N VAL A 239 -16.90 14.70 -4.89
CA VAL A 239 -17.27 16.12 -5.11
C VAL A 239 -16.42 17.01 -4.22
N THR A 240 -15.16 17.16 -4.59
CA THR A 240 -14.15 17.97 -3.92
C THR A 240 -13.87 19.23 -4.74
N GLU A 241 -13.58 20.34 -4.04
CA GLU A 241 -13.15 21.60 -4.64
C GLU A 241 -11.62 21.60 -4.74
N GLY A 242 -11.06 21.71 -5.96
CA GLY A 242 -9.61 21.75 -6.14
C GLY A 242 -9.11 21.47 -7.56
N GLU A 243 -7.82 21.71 -7.79
CA GLU A 243 -7.11 21.24 -8.98
C GLU A 243 -6.76 19.75 -8.84
N GLU A 244 -7.66 18.90 -9.31
CA GLU A 244 -7.47 17.45 -9.23
C GLU A 244 -6.79 16.86 -10.45
N THR A 245 -5.94 15.88 -10.18
CA THR A 245 -5.34 14.99 -11.18
C THR A 245 -5.85 13.58 -10.98
N VAL A 246 -6.00 12.84 -12.06
CA VAL A 246 -6.44 11.45 -11.99
C VAL A 246 -5.21 10.54 -11.86
N ILE A 247 -5.25 9.64 -10.89
CA ILE A 247 -4.30 8.54 -10.78
C ILE A 247 -5.02 7.23 -11.10
N MET A 248 -4.30 6.33 -11.76
CA MET A 248 -4.69 4.94 -11.88
C MET A 248 -4.30 4.23 -10.60
N ILE A 249 -5.28 3.60 -9.94
CA ILE A 249 -5.06 2.68 -8.83
C ILE A 249 -5.55 1.29 -9.19
N PHE A 250 -5.37 0.36 -8.26
CA PHE A 250 -5.92 -0.97 -8.42
C PHE A 250 -7.45 -0.95 -8.38
N GLY A 251 -8.09 -1.45 -9.43
CA GLY A 251 -9.55 -1.53 -9.51
C GLY A 251 -10.24 -0.23 -9.94
N GLY A 252 -9.50 0.73 -10.50
CA GLY A 252 -10.08 1.89 -11.17
C GLY A 252 -9.24 3.17 -11.04
N TRP A 253 -9.87 4.30 -11.33
CA TRP A 253 -9.30 5.63 -11.27
C TRP A 253 -9.77 6.36 -10.02
N VAL A 254 -8.88 7.17 -9.45
CA VAL A 254 -9.19 8.05 -8.32
C VAL A 254 -8.76 9.47 -8.66
N ALA A 255 -9.62 10.44 -8.33
CA ALA A 255 -9.26 11.84 -8.40
C ALA A 255 -8.57 12.25 -7.09
N ILE A 256 -7.39 12.84 -7.20
CA ILE A 256 -6.63 13.33 -6.05
C ILE A 256 -6.21 14.78 -6.28
N ASP A 257 -6.01 15.52 -5.19
CA ASP A 257 -5.31 16.78 -5.24
C ASP A 257 -3.95 16.61 -5.94
N ARG A 258 -3.51 17.65 -6.66
CA ARG A 258 -2.21 17.61 -7.34
C ARG A 258 -1.05 17.42 -6.34
N VAL A 259 -0.47 16.21 -6.33
CA VAL A 259 0.71 15.87 -5.54
C VAL A 259 1.98 15.80 -6.42
N ASP A 260 3.06 16.44 -6.01
CA ASP A 260 4.35 16.34 -6.72
C ASP A 260 5.07 15.02 -6.40
N GLY A 261 5.78 14.45 -7.39
CA GLY A 261 6.62 13.26 -7.19
C GLY A 261 5.95 11.90 -7.45
N LEU A 262 4.73 11.88 -7.98
CA LEU A 262 4.08 10.65 -8.47
C LEU A 262 4.71 10.18 -9.79
N PHE A 263 4.75 8.85 -9.97
CA PHE A 263 5.04 8.25 -11.27
C PHE A 263 3.96 8.65 -12.28
N SER A 264 4.32 8.77 -13.55
CA SER A 264 3.40 9.20 -14.61
C SER A 264 3.51 8.27 -15.81
N VAL A 265 2.37 7.98 -16.44
CA VAL A 265 2.32 7.25 -17.71
C VAL A 265 2.09 8.23 -18.85
N CYS A 266 2.89 8.13 -19.90
CA CYS A 266 2.79 8.99 -21.08
C CYS A 266 2.40 8.17 -22.32
N LYS A 267 1.55 8.75 -23.17
CA LYS A 267 1.18 8.20 -24.48
C LYS A 267 1.95 8.93 -25.58
N GLY A 268 2.63 8.18 -26.44
CA GLY A 268 3.36 8.71 -27.61
C GLY A 268 2.69 8.30 -28.92
N GLN A 269 2.83 9.13 -29.95
CA GLN A 269 2.38 8.77 -31.30
C GLN A 269 3.35 7.74 -31.92
N ARG A 270 2.80 6.70 -32.56
CA ARG A 270 3.62 5.78 -33.36
C ARG A 270 4.15 6.53 -34.58
N VAL A 271 5.46 6.69 -34.68
CA VAL A 271 6.10 7.17 -35.90
C VAL A 271 6.30 5.97 -36.84
N PRO A 272 5.66 5.93 -38.02
CA PRO A 272 5.88 4.86 -38.98
C PRO A 272 7.36 4.87 -39.42
N CYS A 273 7.98 3.69 -39.51
CA CYS A 273 9.29 3.57 -40.12
C CYS A 273 9.13 3.83 -41.63
N THR A 274 9.43 5.04 -42.09
CA THR A 274 9.61 5.29 -43.52
C THR A 274 10.99 4.76 -43.91
N SER A 275 11.03 3.74 -44.77
CA SER A 275 12.27 3.30 -45.41
C SER A 275 12.87 4.48 -46.20
N PRO A 276 14.19 4.71 -46.11
CA PRO A 276 14.87 5.78 -46.84
C PRO A 276 14.79 5.60 -48.36
#